data_AF-A0A4R5VWL7-F1
#
_entry.id   AF-A0A4R5VWL7-F1
#
_cell.length_a   1.000
_cell.length_b   1.000
_cell.length_c   1.000
_cell.angle_alpha   90.00
_cell.angle_beta   90.00
_cell.angle_gamma   90.00
#
_symmetry.space_group_name_H-M   'P 1'
#
loop_
_entity.id
_entity.type
_entity.pdbx_description
1 polymer ?
#
loop_
_entity_poly.entity_id
_entity_poly.type
_entity_poly.pdbx_seq_one_letter_code
_entity_poly.pdbx_strand_id
1 'polypeptide(L)' 'MINIAMDDDDKKILKKIKAKKKESFKPNPWLEIKKKIILDAYIRNDGNSAATARELGISRVQMWRYKKEYGLN' A
#
# COMPACT_ATOMS: atom_id res chain seq x y z
N MET A 1 -26.93 -30.89 -1.90
CA MET A 1 -25.72 -30.08 -1.68
C MET A 1 -24.53 -31.03 -1.78
N ILE A 2 -23.66 -30.88 -2.78
CA ILE A 2 -22.51 -31.77 -2.94
C ILE A 2 -21.42 -31.27 -2.00
N ASN A 3 -21.18 -31.99 -0.90
CA ASN A 3 -20.03 -31.74 -0.03
C ASN A 3 -18.80 -32.39 -0.68
N ILE A 4 -18.02 -31.61 -1.42
CA ILE A 4 -16.69 -32.03 -1.89
C ILE A 4 -15.79 -31.99 -0.65
N ALA A 5 -15.51 -33.17 -0.09
CA ALA A 5 -14.52 -33.31 0.97
C ALA A 5 -13.16 -32.92 0.40
N MET A 6 -12.54 -31.88 0.96
CA MET A 6 -11.22 -31.42 0.53
C MET A 6 -10.16 -32.32 1.15
N ASP A 7 -9.47 -33.10 0.31
CA ASP A 7 -8.47 -34.07 0.71
C ASP A 7 -7.23 -33.41 1.34
N ASP A 8 -6.48 -34.17 2.13
CA ASP A 8 -5.34 -33.63 2.89
C ASP A 8 -4.18 -33.14 1.99
N ASP A 9 -4.10 -33.62 0.76
CA ASP A 9 -3.15 -33.12 -0.25
C ASP A 9 -3.53 -31.73 -0.77
N ASP A 10 -4.82 -31.45 -0.95
CA ASP A 10 -5.31 -30.11 -1.34
C ASP A 10 -5.01 -29.07 -0.26
N LYS A 11 -5.15 -29.45 1.02
CA LYS A 11 -4.75 -28.60 2.15
C LYS A 11 -3.25 -28.30 2.13
N LYS A 12 -2.40 -29.26 1.75
CA LYS A 12 -0.94 -29.11 1.65
C LYS A 12 -0.55 -28.17 0.51
N ILE A 13 -1.24 -28.26 -0.63
CA ILE A 13 -1.09 -27.35 -1.78
C ILE A 13 -1.48 -25.93 -1.38
N LEU A 14 -2.65 -25.74 -0.76
CA LEU A 14 -3.11 -24.45 -0.26
C LEU A 14 -2.14 -23.83 0.74
N LYS A 15 -1.56 -24.64 1.65
CA LYS A 15 -0.56 -24.19 2.63
C LYS A 15 0.73 -23.71 1.95
N LYS A 16 1.21 -24.44 0.93
CA LYS A 16 2.39 -24.04 0.13
C LYS A 16 2.14 -22.76 -0.67
N ILE A 17 0.96 -22.60 -1.28
CA ILE A 17 0.59 -21.38 -2.02
C ILE A 17 0.51 -20.17 -1.07
N LYS A 18 -0.12 -20.34 0.09
CA LYS A 18 -0.19 -19.29 1.13
C LYS A 18 1.18 -18.92 1.69
N ALA A 19 2.09 -19.89 1.84
CA ALA A 19 3.46 -19.65 2.27
C ALA A 19 4.26 -18.87 1.22
N LYS A 20 4.22 -19.28 -0.06
CA LYS A 20 4.88 -18.54 -1.16
C LYS A 20 4.36 -17.10 -1.32
N LYS A 21 3.07 -16.86 -1.11
CA LYS A 21 2.48 -15.50 -1.16
C LYS A 21 2.97 -14.57 -0.04
N LYS A 22 3.31 -15.13 1.12
CA LYS A 22 3.84 -14.34 2.26
C LYS A 22 5.32 -13.99 2.09
N GLU A 23 6.04 -14.76 1.29
CA GLU A 23 7.50 -14.65 1.15
C GLU A 23 7.96 -13.55 0.17
N SER A 24 7.04 -12.97 -0.62
CA SER A 24 7.38 -11.92 -1.59
C SER A 24 7.06 -10.49 -1.13
N PHE A 25 6.39 -10.28 0.01
CA PHE A 25 6.13 -8.94 0.52
C PHE A 25 7.26 -8.48 1.45
N LYS A 26 8.43 -8.23 0.87
CA LYS A 26 9.47 -7.47 1.58
C LYS A 26 9.00 -6.01 1.60
N PRO A 27 8.87 -5.36 2.77
CA PRO A 27 8.53 -3.94 2.82
C PRO A 27 9.59 -3.18 2.03
N ASN A 28 9.16 -2.42 1.02
CA ASN A 28 10.07 -1.60 0.25
C ASN A 28 10.37 -0.34 1.07
N PRO A 29 11.58 -0.18 1.63
CA PRO A 29 11.90 0.94 2.52
C PRO A 29 11.69 2.30 1.83
N TRP A 30 11.84 2.37 0.50
CA TRP A 30 11.60 3.58 -0.27
C TRP A 30 10.13 4.03 -0.24
N LEU A 31 9.18 3.09 -0.20
CA LEU A 31 7.76 3.41 -0.13
C LEU A 31 7.39 4.00 1.24
N GLU A 32 7.96 3.48 2.33
CA GLU A 32 7.72 3.99 3.68
C GLU A 32 8.31 5.39 3.87
N ILE A 33 9.56 5.60 3.43
CA ILE A 33 10.22 6.91 3.46
C ILE A 33 9.42 7.93 2.64
N LYS A 34 9.00 7.55 1.44
CA LYS A 34 8.19 8.41 0.56
C LYS A 34 6.86 8.79 1.20
N LYS A 35 6.15 7.83 1.80
CA LYS A 35 4.90 8.09 2.53
C LYS A 35 5.13 9.08 3.66
N LYS A 36 6.21 8.92 4.43
CA LYS A 36 6.56 9.82 5.52
C LYS A 36 6.82 11.25 5.03
N ILE A 37 7.61 11.42 3.97
CA ILE A 37 7.90 12.74 3.39
C ILE A 37 6.61 13.45 2.95
N ILE A 38 5.72 12.73 2.27
CA ILE A 38 4.45 13.30 1.78
C ILE A 38 3.54 13.65 2.95
N LEU A 39 3.45 12.80 3.97
CA LEU A 39 2.64 13.06 5.16
C LEU A 39 3.17 14.26 5.96
N ASP A 40 4.48 14.34 6.18
CA ASP A 40 5.11 15.45 6.89
C ASP A 40 4.86 16.78 6.16
N ALA A 41 5.02 16.80 4.84
CA ALA A 41 4.70 17.98 4.02
C ALA A 41 3.19 18.31 4.07
N TYR A 42 2.33 17.29 4.08
CA TYR A 42 0.88 17.49 4.18
C TYR A 42 0.47 18.13 5.50
N ILE A 43 1.07 17.69 6.61
CA ILE A 43 0.85 18.25 7.95
C ILE A 43 1.38 19.68 8.03
N ARG A 44 2.58 19.95 7.51
CA ARG A 44 3.15 21.32 7.47
C ARG A 44 2.31 22.32 6.68
N ASN A 45 1.55 21.83 5.69
CA ASN A 45 0.66 22.64 4.86
C ASN A 45 -0.80 22.60 5.34
N ASP A 46 -1.08 22.23 6.59
CA ASP A 46 -2.43 22.17 7.17
C ASP A 46 -3.43 21.35 6.34
N GLY A 47 -2.96 20.27 5.72
CA GLY A 47 -3.79 19.43 4.85
C GLY A 47 -4.08 20.04 3.47
N ASN A 48 -3.40 21.10 3.07
CA ASN A 48 -3.53 21.70 1.75
C ASN A 48 -2.74 20.91 0.69
N SER A 49 -3.45 20.05 -0.06
CA SER A 49 -2.82 19.21 -1.10
C SER A 49 -2.18 20.02 -2.24
N ALA A 50 -2.70 21.21 -2.56
CA ALA A 50 -2.11 22.04 -3.62
C ALA A 50 -0.80 22.67 -3.18
N ALA A 51 -0.72 23.15 -1.94
CA ALA A 51 0.51 23.68 -1.37
C ALA A 51 1.56 22.57 -1.19
N THR A 52 1.14 21.41 -0.67
CA THR A 52 1.99 20.22 -0.54
C THR A 52 2.58 19.77 -1.89
N ALA A 53 1.77 19.76 -2.95
CA ALA A 53 2.24 19.39 -4.28
C ALA A 53 3.31 20.35 -4.83
N ARG A 54 3.14 21.65 -4.57
CA ARG A 54 4.12 22.69 -4.95
C ARG A 54 5.42 22.54 -4.15
N GLU A 55 5.32 22.32 -2.85
CA GLU A 55 6.49 22.12 -1.97
C GLU A 55 7.31 20.91 -2.40
N LEU A 56 6.65 19.79 -2.71
CA LEU A 56 7.31 18.55 -3.11
C LEU A 56 7.73 18.53 -4.60
N GLY A 57 7.41 19.57 -5.37
CA GLY A 57 7.70 19.62 -6.81
C GLY A 57 6.97 18.54 -7.62
N ILE A 58 5.82 18.06 -7.15
CA ILE A 58 5.02 17.04 -7.81
C ILE A 58 3.76 17.63 -8.45
N SER A 59 3.22 16.94 -9.45
CA SER A 59 1.94 17.34 -10.04
C SER A 59 0.79 17.17 -9.04
N ARG A 60 -0.25 18.01 -9.18
CA ARG A 60 -1.50 17.87 -8.41
C ARG A 60 -2.14 16.48 -8.57
N VAL A 61 -2.02 15.87 -9.76
CA VAL A 61 -2.53 14.53 -10.04
C VAL A 61 -1.76 13.47 -9.26
N GLN A 62 -0.43 13.58 -9.18
CA GLN A 62 0.38 12.69 -8.33
C GLN A 62 0.02 12.85 -6.86
N MET A 63 -0.16 14.08 -6.36
CA MET A 63 -0.61 14.30 -4.99
C MET A 63 -1.98 13.67 -4.72
N TRP A 64 -2.92 13.77 -5.67
CA TRP A 64 -4.23 13.10 -5.56
C TRP A 64 -4.10 11.57 -5.48
N ARG A 65 -3.20 10.97 -6.27
CA ARG A 65 -2.90 9.53 -6.19
C ARG A 65 -2.33 9.15 -4.84
N TYR A 66 -1.35 9.90 -4.33
CA TYR A 66 -0.76 9.64 -3.00
C TYR A 66 -1.77 9.84 -1.88
N LYS A 67 -2.66 10.83 -2.00
CA LYS A 67 -3.77 11.03 -1.07
C LYS A 67 -4.66 9.78 -0.99
N LYS A 68 -4.99 9.17 -2.14
CA LYS A 68 -5.75 7.91 -2.22
C LYS A 68 -4.97 6.69 -1.75
N GLU A 69 -3.70 6.57 -2.14
CA GLU A 69 -2.84 5.41 -1.83
C GLU A 69 -2.49 5.34 -0.34
N TYR A 70 -2.28 6.49 0.30
CA TYR A 70 -1.86 6.56 1.71
C TYR A 70 -3.00 6.85 2.70
N GLY A 71 -4.22 7.04 2.20
CA GLY A 71 -5.40 7.29 3.04
C GLY A 71 -5.38 8.66 3.74
N LEU A 72 -4.82 9.68 3.09
CA LEU A 72 -4.85 11.06 3.60
C LEU A 72 -6.24 11.64 3.25
N ASN A 73 -7.00 12.14 4.23
CA ASN A 73 -8.32 12.75 4.01
C ASN A 73 -8.27 14.26 4.24
#